data_AF-A0A8D0GV91-F1
#
_entry.id   AF-A0A8D0GV91-F1
#
_cell.length_a   1.000
_cell.length_b   1.000
_cell.length_c   1.000
_cell.angle_alpha   90.00
_cell.angle_beta   90.00
_cell.angle_gamma   90.00
#
_symmetry.space_group_name_H-M   'P 1'
#
loop_
_entity.id
_entity.type
_entity.pdbx_description
1 polymer ?
#
loop_
_entity_poly.entity_id
_entity_poly.type
_entity_poly.pdbx_seq_one_letter_code
_entity_poly.pdbx_strand_id
1 'polypeptide(L)'
;NNVASHCAPIFGVKPLPVPVWLRPHALSLPFSPVAIVVTGAAMLVALFALVYFPSRAQDPLFCVFSVFSFTSVIDLIIALEEDDYLSGFMEFYMQEVTGGGGARKFGSELRPAFLLNVPYLLIPIWVSLRLFRLPRSLPGTTVDKVAKEQGKGLHQRPLDVALVLYLLLAGAFTLFRGLVALDCPADSCFNYIYQQEPYLRDPVAYPRVQMLVNLFYFLPFFCLCLYGLLFPGCTWMPDWALVFAGAVAQAQFSHVGSSLHRRTPYPYRTPEGAWWPFLLANGVYALGPQLLAYRCLRSPGFFCPPARQDADKKHQ
;
A
#
# COMPACT_ATOMS: atom_id res chain seq x y z
N ASN A 1 -5.80 53.20 5.66
CA ASN A 1 -5.70 52.91 4.21
C ASN A 1 -5.13 51.50 4.03
N ASN A 2 -5.87 50.46 4.40
CA ASN A 2 -6.96 49.83 3.64
C ASN A 2 -6.55 49.37 2.23
N VAL A 3 -5.86 48.22 2.15
CA VAL A 3 -6.04 47.23 1.08
C VAL A 3 -5.96 45.84 1.71
N ALA A 4 -6.93 45.55 2.57
CA ALA A 4 -7.21 44.22 3.11
C ALA A 4 -8.74 44.07 3.17
N SER A 5 -9.38 44.04 1.99
CA SER A 5 -10.76 43.61 1.84
C SER A 5 -11.06 43.46 0.37
N HIS A 6 -11.08 42.21 -0.11
CA HIS A 6 -12.02 41.68 -1.10
C HIS A 6 -11.48 40.36 -1.68
N CYS A 7 -11.85 39.26 -1.03
CA CYS A 7 -12.24 38.00 -1.66
C CYS A 7 -12.67 37.03 -0.55
N ALA A 8 -13.93 37.13 -0.17
CA ALA A 8 -14.66 36.13 0.61
C ALA A 8 -15.45 35.22 -0.39
N PRO A 9 -15.99 34.06 0.01
CA PRO A 9 -15.69 32.75 -0.58
C PRO A 9 -16.82 32.18 -1.46
N ILE A 10 -16.47 31.32 -2.43
CA ILE A 10 -17.45 30.67 -3.35
C ILE A 10 -17.88 29.25 -2.89
N PHE A 11 -17.34 28.69 -1.80
CA PHE A 11 -17.87 27.44 -1.23
C PHE A 11 -18.21 27.61 0.25
N GLY A 12 -19.50 27.83 0.52
CA GLY A 12 -20.08 27.95 1.85
C GLY A 12 -20.16 26.63 2.60
N VAL A 13 -19.02 26.09 3.01
CA VAL A 13 -18.94 25.07 4.06
C VAL A 13 -18.16 25.68 5.22
N LYS A 14 -18.88 26.15 6.24
CA LYS A 14 -18.26 26.46 7.54
C LYS A 14 -17.65 25.16 8.07
N PRO A 15 -16.37 25.11 8.49
CA PRO A 15 -15.86 23.95 9.20
C PRO A 15 -16.73 23.73 10.43
N LEU A 16 -17.33 22.54 10.53
CA LEU A 16 -18.08 22.13 11.72
C LEU A 16 -17.13 22.26 12.93
N PRO A 17 -17.58 22.83 14.07
CA PRO A 17 -16.77 22.84 15.28
C PRO A 17 -16.51 21.39 15.68
N VAL A 18 -15.25 20.97 15.56
CA VAL A 18 -14.81 19.67 16.05
C VAL A 18 -15.12 19.61 17.55
N PRO A 19 -15.92 18.64 18.04
CA PRO A 19 -16.28 18.58 19.45
C PRO A 19 -15.03 18.51 20.31
N VAL A 20 -15.03 19.24 21.42
CA VAL A 20 -13.88 19.40 22.35
C VAL A 20 -13.35 18.06 22.87
N TRP A 21 -14.15 17.00 22.83
CA TRP A 21 -13.78 15.62 23.16
C TRP A 21 -12.81 14.97 22.15
N LEU A 22 -12.60 15.57 20.98
CA LEU A 22 -11.56 15.18 20.00
C LEU A 22 -10.22 15.89 20.26
N ARG A 23 -10.05 16.61 21.38
CA ARG A 23 -8.75 17.17 21.77
C ARG A 23 -7.82 16.06 22.29
N PRO A 24 -6.56 15.99 21.83
CA PRO A 24 -5.66 14.87 22.07
C PRO A 24 -4.96 14.94 23.44
N HIS A 25 -5.70 15.20 24.52
CA HIS A 25 -5.13 15.15 25.88
C HIS A 25 -5.38 13.84 26.62
N ALA A 26 -6.17 12.91 26.07
CA ALA A 26 -6.55 11.68 26.76
C ALA A 26 -5.77 10.41 26.38
N LEU A 27 -4.92 10.44 25.34
CA LEU A 27 -4.07 9.31 24.94
C LEU A 27 -2.60 9.74 24.83
N SER A 28 -2.00 10.10 25.95
CA SER A 28 -0.54 10.24 26.05
C SER A 28 0.11 8.86 26.07
N LEU A 29 0.13 8.18 24.93
CA LEU A 29 1.03 7.05 24.70
C LEU A 29 2.47 7.57 24.82
N PRO A 30 3.39 6.89 25.52
CA PRO A 30 4.76 7.37 25.67
C PRO A 30 5.47 7.28 24.32
N PHE A 31 5.62 8.41 23.61
CA PHE A 31 6.26 8.50 22.28
C PHE A 31 7.79 8.39 22.35
N SER A 32 8.30 7.26 22.85
CA SER A 32 9.69 6.86 22.62
C SER A 32 9.82 6.19 21.24
N PRO A 33 10.99 6.23 20.58
CA PRO A 33 11.23 5.50 19.33
C PRO A 33 10.86 4.02 19.45
N VAL A 34 11.10 3.45 20.63
CA VAL A 34 10.71 2.08 20.99
C VAL A 34 9.19 1.91 20.97
N ALA A 35 8.42 2.86 21.49
CA ALA A 35 6.97 2.79 21.46
C ALA A 35 6.39 2.90 20.04
N ILE A 36 6.99 3.68 19.15
CA ILE A 36 6.59 3.75 17.73
C ILE A 36 6.83 2.38 17.06
N VAL A 37 8.01 1.81 17.26
CA VAL A 37 8.36 0.48 16.73
C VAL A 37 7.45 -0.59 17.30
N VAL A 38 7.21 -0.60 18.62
CA VAL A 38 6.32 -1.56 19.28
C VAL A 38 4.87 -1.41 18.81
N THR A 39 4.37 -0.18 18.68
CA THR A 39 3.01 0.08 18.20
C THR A 39 2.86 -0.35 16.76
N GLY A 40 3.81 -0.01 15.89
CA GLY A 40 3.78 -0.43 14.49
C GLY A 40 3.97 -1.94 14.31
N ALA A 41 4.82 -2.59 15.12
CA ALA A 41 4.95 -4.05 15.14
C ALA A 41 3.67 -4.73 15.63
N ALA A 42 3.04 -4.20 16.69
CA ALA A 42 1.75 -4.69 17.18
C ALA A 42 0.66 -4.51 16.12
N MET A 43 0.64 -3.39 15.39
CA MET A 43 -0.26 -3.18 14.26
C MET A 43 0.00 -4.19 13.14
N LEU A 44 1.25 -4.42 12.75
CA LEU A 44 1.60 -5.44 11.74
C LEU A 44 1.15 -6.83 12.17
N VAL A 45 1.37 -7.21 13.43
CA VAL A 45 0.90 -8.48 14.00
C VAL A 45 -0.63 -8.55 13.98
N ALA A 46 -1.32 -7.45 14.31
CA ALA A 46 -2.77 -7.39 14.27
C ALA A 46 -3.33 -7.49 12.84
N LEU A 47 -2.70 -6.85 11.86
CA LEU A 47 -3.07 -6.95 10.45
C LEU A 47 -2.81 -8.36 9.91
N PHE A 48 -1.66 -8.95 10.27
CA PHE A 48 -1.35 -10.33 9.95
C PHE A 48 -2.38 -11.28 10.56
N ALA A 49 -2.72 -11.11 11.84
CA ALA A 49 -3.76 -11.88 12.53
C ALA A 49 -5.13 -11.75 11.85
N LEU A 50 -5.53 -10.52 11.47
CA LEU A 50 -6.79 -10.23 10.78
C LEU A 50 -6.93 -11.03 9.48
N VAL A 51 -5.83 -11.22 8.76
CA VAL A 51 -5.79 -12.01 7.52
C VAL A 51 -5.61 -13.51 7.82
N TYR A 52 -4.79 -13.87 8.80
CA TYR A 52 -4.41 -15.24 9.15
C TYR A 52 -5.57 -16.07 9.71
N PHE A 53 -6.33 -15.55 10.68
CA PHE A 53 -7.44 -16.28 11.31
C PHE A 53 -8.52 -16.77 10.33
N PRO A 54 -8.98 -15.96 9.36
CA PRO A 54 -9.92 -16.40 8.32
C PRO A 54 -9.25 -17.18 7.18
N SER A 55 -7.91 -17.11 7.05
CA SER A 55 -7.12 -17.91 6.10
C SER A 55 -6.99 -19.38 6.50
N ARG A 56 -7.81 -19.95 7.40
CA ARG A 56 -7.75 -21.38 7.78
C ARG A 56 -7.81 -22.37 6.60
N ALA A 57 -8.17 -21.89 5.39
CA ALA A 57 -8.18 -22.66 4.14
C ALA A 57 -6.93 -22.46 3.25
N GLN A 58 -6.03 -21.52 3.57
CA GLN A 58 -4.85 -21.17 2.77
C GLN A 58 -3.57 -21.45 3.59
N ASP A 59 -2.52 -21.94 2.92
CA ASP A 59 -1.31 -22.38 3.62
C ASP A 59 -0.69 -21.23 4.43
N PRO A 60 -0.58 -21.33 5.77
CA PRO A 60 -0.10 -20.25 6.63
C PRO A 60 1.32 -19.78 6.28
N LEU A 61 2.13 -20.69 5.72
CA LEU A 61 3.45 -20.40 5.19
C LEU A 61 3.40 -19.39 4.03
N PHE A 62 2.39 -19.44 3.16
CA PHE A 62 2.26 -18.50 2.03
C PHE A 62 2.08 -17.06 2.48
N CYS A 63 1.28 -16.83 3.52
CA CYS A 63 1.09 -15.49 4.08
C CYS A 63 2.40 -14.94 4.66
N VAL A 64 3.14 -15.76 5.41
CA VAL A 64 4.43 -15.37 6.01
C VAL A 64 5.48 -15.09 4.93
N PHE A 65 5.63 -15.99 3.94
CA PHE A 65 6.62 -15.83 2.88
C PHE A 65 6.30 -14.68 1.94
N SER A 66 5.02 -14.39 1.70
CA SER A 66 4.64 -13.22 0.93
C SER A 66 5.06 -11.92 1.60
N VAL A 67 4.81 -11.78 2.90
CA VAL A 67 5.25 -10.61 3.69
C VAL A 67 6.79 -10.50 3.67
N PHE A 68 7.49 -11.63 3.88
CA PHE A 68 8.96 -11.68 3.87
C PHE A 68 9.59 -11.40 2.49
N SER A 69 8.90 -11.74 1.39
CA SER A 69 9.38 -11.43 0.04
C SER A 69 9.40 -9.94 -0.22
N PHE A 70 8.43 -9.18 0.31
CA PHE A 70 8.43 -7.74 0.11
C PHE A 70 9.35 -7.00 1.07
N THR A 71 9.50 -7.48 2.32
CA THR A 71 10.52 -6.93 3.22
C THR A 71 11.89 -7.04 2.56
N SER A 72 12.23 -8.17 1.93
CA SER A 72 13.53 -8.34 1.25
C SER A 72 13.75 -7.40 0.05
N VAL A 73 12.69 -7.04 -0.70
CA VAL A 73 12.82 -6.11 -1.84
C VAL A 73 13.08 -4.69 -1.33
N ILE A 74 12.46 -4.32 -0.22
CA ILE A 74 12.63 -2.99 0.37
C ILE A 74 13.95 -2.90 1.14
N ASP A 75 14.36 -3.95 1.84
CA ASP A 75 15.68 -4.05 2.45
C ASP A 75 16.78 -3.98 1.36
N LEU A 76 16.53 -4.53 0.17
CA LEU A 76 17.41 -4.38 -0.99
C LEU A 76 17.43 -2.93 -1.50
N ILE A 77 16.28 -2.25 -1.59
CA ILE A 77 16.20 -0.84 -1.99
C ILE A 77 16.94 0.05 -0.97
N ILE A 78 16.75 -0.20 0.33
CA ILE A 78 17.46 0.51 1.40
C ILE A 78 18.96 0.24 1.33
N ALA A 79 19.39 -1.00 1.08
CA ALA A 79 20.81 -1.32 0.91
C ALA A 79 21.42 -0.67 -0.35
N LEU A 80 20.68 -0.65 -1.46
CA LEU A 80 21.10 0.04 -2.69
C LEU A 80 21.19 1.55 -2.52
N GLU A 81 20.38 2.11 -1.63
CA GLU A 81 20.44 3.51 -1.26
C GLU A 81 21.60 3.81 -0.31
N GLU A 82 21.86 2.95 0.70
CA GLU A 82 23.01 3.10 1.61
C GLU A 82 24.34 3.03 0.85
N ASP A 83 24.35 2.33 -0.29
CA ASP A 83 25.49 2.25 -1.21
C ASP A 83 25.45 3.34 -2.33
N ASP A 84 24.58 4.36 -2.21
CA ASP A 84 24.41 5.51 -3.13
C ASP A 84 24.06 5.16 -4.59
N TYR A 85 23.75 3.90 -4.87
CA TYR A 85 23.40 3.42 -6.21
C TYR A 85 22.06 3.98 -6.69
N LEU A 86 21.12 4.09 -5.75
CA LEU A 86 19.75 4.55 -6.02
C LEU A 86 19.68 6.09 -6.19
N SER A 87 20.57 6.83 -5.53
CA SER A 87 20.76 8.28 -5.70
C SER A 87 21.06 8.63 -7.17
N GLY A 88 21.99 7.88 -7.81
CA GLY A 88 22.34 8.07 -9.22
C GLY A 88 21.27 7.61 -10.21
N PHE A 89 20.51 6.55 -9.88
CA PHE A 89 19.38 6.09 -10.71
C PHE A 89 18.18 7.03 -10.66
N MET A 90 17.89 7.60 -9.48
CA MET A 90 16.84 8.61 -9.32
C MET A 90 17.21 9.92 -10.02
N GLU A 91 18.48 10.35 -9.95
CA GLU A 91 18.97 11.49 -10.74
C GLU A 91 18.68 11.26 -12.22
N PHE A 92 19.02 10.08 -12.78
CA PHE A 92 18.72 9.71 -14.17
C PHE A 92 17.23 9.74 -14.52
N TYR A 93 16.36 9.11 -13.71
CA TYR A 93 14.91 9.10 -13.98
C TYR A 93 14.28 10.49 -13.87
N MET A 94 14.66 11.28 -12.87
CA MET A 94 14.19 12.65 -12.72
C MET A 94 14.66 13.52 -13.88
N GLN A 95 15.89 13.36 -14.35
CA GLN A 95 16.45 14.07 -15.50
C GLN A 95 15.76 13.69 -16.82
N GLU A 96 15.46 12.40 -17.03
CA GLU A 96 14.76 11.93 -18.23
C GLU A 96 13.32 12.46 -18.27
N VAL A 97 12.63 12.50 -17.12
CA VAL A 97 11.26 13.05 -17.00
C VAL A 97 11.24 14.58 -17.12
N THR A 98 12.31 15.29 -16.70
CA THR A 98 12.43 16.76 -16.84
C THR A 98 13.24 17.23 -18.07
N GLY A 99 13.64 16.32 -18.96
CA GLY A 99 14.28 16.66 -20.24
C GLY A 99 15.72 17.16 -20.17
N GLY A 100 16.50 16.78 -19.15
CA GLY A 100 17.91 17.13 -19.02
C GLY A 100 18.83 15.99 -19.48
N GLY A 101 19.52 16.16 -20.62
CA GLY A 101 20.49 15.18 -21.11
C GLY A 101 21.80 15.21 -20.32
N GLY A 102 22.08 14.15 -19.56
CA GLY A 102 23.37 13.97 -18.87
C GLY A 102 23.58 12.54 -18.38
N ALA A 103 23.99 11.63 -19.28
CA ALA A 103 24.35 10.26 -18.90
C ALA A 103 25.60 10.24 -17.99
N ARG A 104 25.44 9.81 -16.73
CA ARG A 104 26.55 9.56 -15.80
C ARG A 104 26.75 8.05 -15.59
N LYS A 105 28.02 7.63 -15.56
CA LYS A 105 28.48 6.23 -15.44
C LYS A 105 28.07 5.61 -14.09
N PHE A 106 27.37 4.47 -14.14
CA PHE A 106 27.05 3.66 -12.97
C PHE A 106 28.32 3.11 -12.29
N GLY A 107 28.40 3.29 -10.97
CA GLY A 107 29.51 2.87 -10.12
C GLY A 107 29.73 1.36 -10.14
N SER A 108 30.99 0.96 -10.27
CA SER A 108 31.44 -0.40 -10.53
C SER A 108 31.82 -1.21 -9.27
N GLU A 109 31.38 -0.81 -8.07
CA GLU A 109 31.72 -1.52 -6.82
C GLU A 109 30.47 -2.03 -6.11
N LEU A 110 30.05 -3.26 -6.44
CA LEU A 110 29.05 -4.01 -5.67
C LEU A 110 29.70 -4.46 -4.35
N ARG A 111 29.32 -3.83 -3.23
CA ARG A 111 29.78 -4.25 -1.91
C ARG A 111 29.31 -5.68 -1.59
N PRO A 112 30.13 -6.52 -0.92
CA PRO A 112 29.74 -7.87 -0.52
C PRO A 112 28.47 -7.93 0.36
N ALA A 113 28.13 -6.84 1.05
CA ALA A 113 26.88 -6.70 1.81
C ALA A 113 25.63 -6.82 0.93
N PHE A 114 25.68 -6.35 -0.32
CA PHE A 114 24.61 -6.49 -1.31
C PHE A 114 24.34 -7.96 -1.65
N LEU A 115 25.39 -8.77 -1.76
CA LEU A 115 25.28 -10.22 -2.02
C LEU A 115 24.59 -10.95 -0.86
N LEU A 116 24.63 -10.40 0.36
CA LEU A 116 23.94 -10.97 1.52
C LEU A 116 22.40 -10.80 1.42
N ASN A 117 21.92 -9.78 0.71
CA ASN A 117 20.49 -9.57 0.43
C ASN A 117 19.96 -10.43 -0.71
N VAL A 118 20.83 -10.95 -1.59
CA VAL A 118 20.43 -11.80 -2.72
C VAL A 118 19.71 -13.08 -2.26
N PRO A 119 20.19 -13.86 -1.27
CA PRO A 119 19.42 -14.98 -0.71
C PRO A 119 18.09 -14.55 -0.09
N TYR A 120 18.06 -13.42 0.62
CA TYR A 120 16.84 -12.87 1.21
C TYR A 120 15.81 -12.49 0.16
N LEU A 121 16.22 -12.14 -1.07
CA LEU A 121 15.33 -11.87 -2.20
C LEU A 121 14.92 -13.17 -2.94
N LEU A 122 15.88 -14.04 -3.23
CA LEU A 122 15.67 -15.22 -4.07
C LEU A 122 14.85 -16.31 -3.35
N ILE A 123 15.05 -16.51 -2.05
CA ILE A 123 14.35 -17.55 -1.29
C ILE A 123 12.84 -17.26 -1.23
N PRO A 124 12.37 -16.05 -0.84
CA PRO A 124 10.95 -15.76 -0.84
C PRO A 124 10.33 -15.74 -2.23
N ILE A 125 11.03 -15.28 -3.27
CA ILE A 125 10.55 -15.35 -4.66
C ILE A 125 10.36 -16.81 -5.08
N TRP A 126 11.35 -17.67 -4.82
CA TRP A 126 11.30 -19.09 -5.15
C TRP A 126 10.17 -19.81 -4.42
N VAL A 127 10.01 -19.56 -3.11
CA VAL A 127 8.92 -20.12 -2.30
C VAL A 127 7.55 -19.60 -2.78
N SER A 128 7.44 -18.32 -3.10
CA SER A 128 6.22 -17.72 -3.64
C SER A 128 5.84 -18.38 -4.96
N LEU A 129 6.79 -18.51 -5.91
CA LEU A 129 6.57 -19.18 -7.20
C LEU A 129 6.16 -20.66 -7.03
N ARG A 130 6.73 -21.37 -6.05
CA ARG A 130 6.32 -22.74 -5.70
C ARG A 130 4.89 -22.78 -5.18
N LEU A 131 4.50 -21.84 -4.33
CA LEU A 131 3.16 -21.79 -3.73
C LEU A 131 2.09 -21.35 -4.72
N PHE A 132 2.39 -20.44 -5.65
CA PHE A 132 1.49 -20.09 -6.75
C PHE A 132 1.26 -21.25 -7.72
N ARG A 133 2.21 -22.17 -7.85
CA ARG A 133 2.09 -23.38 -8.67
C ARG A 133 1.36 -24.52 -7.97
N LEU A 134 1.07 -24.40 -6.67
CA LEU A 134 0.41 -25.45 -5.93
C LEU A 134 -1.09 -25.46 -6.30
N PRO A 135 -1.65 -26.57 -6.82
CA PRO A 135 -3.07 -26.67 -7.09
C PRO A 135 -3.84 -26.56 -5.78
N ARG A 136 -4.51 -25.42 -5.55
CA ARG A 136 -5.39 -25.29 -4.39
C ARG A 136 -6.75 -25.87 -4.72
N SER A 137 -7.04 -27.03 -4.14
CA SER A 137 -8.39 -27.52 -3.98
C SER A 137 -9.08 -26.63 -2.93
N LEU A 138 -9.85 -25.64 -3.39
CA LEU A 138 -10.71 -24.88 -2.46
C LEU A 138 -11.68 -25.87 -1.79
N PRO A 139 -11.59 -26.11 -0.48
CA PRO A 139 -12.43 -27.12 0.17
C PRO A 139 -13.88 -26.63 0.18
N GLY A 140 -14.78 -27.36 -0.50
CA GLY A 140 -16.22 -27.31 -0.22
C GLY A 140 -17.02 -26.13 -0.78
N THR A 141 -16.54 -25.41 -1.79
CA THR A 141 -17.40 -24.42 -2.48
C THR A 141 -18.32 -25.12 -3.47
N THR A 142 -19.54 -25.44 -3.03
CA THR A 142 -20.58 -26.04 -3.89
C THR A 142 -20.90 -25.13 -5.07
N VAL A 143 -21.11 -25.70 -6.26
CA VAL A 143 -21.48 -25.00 -7.49
C VAL A 143 -22.66 -24.03 -7.27
N ASP A 144 -23.65 -24.44 -6.48
CA ASP A 144 -24.80 -23.61 -6.13
C ASP A 144 -24.43 -22.35 -5.31
N LYS A 145 -23.40 -22.44 -4.45
CA LYS A 145 -22.91 -21.29 -3.67
C LYS A 145 -22.18 -20.30 -4.59
N VAL A 146 -21.42 -20.79 -5.57
CA VAL A 146 -20.73 -19.95 -6.57
C VAL A 146 -21.76 -19.18 -7.38
N ALA A 147 -22.75 -19.88 -7.96
CA ALA A 147 -23.80 -19.26 -8.77
C ALA A 147 -24.59 -18.21 -7.98
N LYS A 148 -24.92 -18.51 -6.71
CA LYS A 148 -25.62 -17.57 -5.81
C LYS A 148 -24.80 -16.32 -5.51
N GLU A 149 -23.49 -16.45 -5.25
CA GLU A 149 -22.64 -15.29 -4.96
C GLU A 149 -22.34 -14.45 -6.21
N GLN A 150 -22.14 -15.08 -7.38
CA GLN A 150 -21.91 -14.39 -8.64
C GLN A 150 -23.17 -13.67 -9.16
N GLY A 151 -24.36 -14.17 -8.82
CA GLY A 151 -25.63 -13.53 -9.15
C GLY A 151 -25.94 -12.26 -8.34
N LYS A 152 -25.18 -11.95 -7.28
CA LYS A 152 -25.42 -10.76 -6.45
C LYS A 152 -24.87 -9.49 -7.12
N GLY A 153 -25.74 -8.51 -7.31
CA GLY A 153 -25.34 -7.17 -7.70
C GLY A 153 -24.43 -6.51 -6.65
N LEU A 154 -23.67 -5.49 -7.05
CA LEU A 154 -22.70 -4.82 -6.16
C LEU A 154 -23.37 -4.26 -4.89
N HIS A 155 -24.58 -3.69 -5.00
CA HIS A 155 -25.33 -3.14 -3.86
C HIS A 155 -25.71 -4.19 -2.80
N GLN A 156 -25.83 -5.46 -3.20
CA GLN A 156 -26.12 -6.57 -2.28
C GLN A 156 -24.85 -7.06 -1.54
N ARG A 157 -23.69 -6.47 -1.86
CA ARG A 157 -22.37 -6.78 -1.32
C ARG A 157 -21.80 -5.52 -0.66
N PRO A 158 -22.26 -5.13 0.54
CA PRO A 158 -21.89 -3.85 1.16
C PRO A 158 -20.39 -3.72 1.44
N LEU A 159 -19.71 -4.84 1.72
CA LEU A 159 -18.25 -4.86 1.87
C LEU A 159 -17.54 -4.54 0.54
N ASP A 160 -18.08 -5.00 -0.59
CA ASP A 160 -17.50 -4.74 -1.92
C ASP A 160 -17.73 -3.29 -2.32
N VAL A 161 -18.89 -2.70 -1.99
CA VAL A 161 -19.14 -1.25 -2.17
C VAL A 161 -18.15 -0.41 -1.36
N ALA A 162 -17.94 -0.76 -0.09
CA ALA A 162 -16.98 -0.07 0.76
C ALA A 162 -15.55 -0.19 0.23
N LEU A 163 -15.15 -1.38 -0.26
CA LEU A 163 -13.84 -1.62 -0.86
C LEU A 163 -13.66 -0.88 -2.19
N VAL A 164 -14.70 -0.80 -3.03
CA VAL A 164 -14.69 0.00 -4.27
C VAL A 164 -14.46 1.48 -3.94
N LEU A 165 -15.21 2.04 -3.01
CA LEU A 165 -15.04 3.43 -2.57
C LEU A 165 -13.63 3.66 -2.00
N TYR A 166 -13.16 2.74 -1.16
CA TYR A 166 -11.81 2.76 -0.63
C TYR A 166 -10.76 2.76 -1.76
N LEU A 167 -10.85 1.87 -2.74
CA LEU A 167 -9.88 1.76 -3.84
C LEU A 167 -9.83 3.03 -4.68
N LEU A 168 -10.98 3.69 -4.91
CA LEU A 168 -11.02 4.98 -5.61
C LEU A 168 -10.32 6.08 -4.82
N LEU A 169 -10.60 6.18 -3.51
CA LEU A 169 -9.95 7.17 -2.64
C LEU A 169 -8.45 6.89 -2.48
N ALA A 170 -8.07 5.63 -2.29
CA ALA A 170 -6.69 5.20 -2.21
C ALA A 170 -5.95 5.48 -3.53
N GLY A 171 -6.55 5.16 -4.68
CA GLY A 171 -5.98 5.46 -5.99
C GLY A 171 -5.77 6.96 -6.22
N ALA A 172 -6.74 7.80 -5.86
CA ALA A 172 -6.59 9.25 -5.93
C ALA A 172 -5.45 9.75 -5.02
N PHE A 173 -5.35 9.21 -3.80
CA PHE A 173 -4.29 9.55 -2.86
C PHE A 173 -2.91 9.11 -3.34
N THR A 174 -2.79 7.90 -3.92
CA THR A 174 -1.56 7.38 -4.53
C THR A 174 -1.13 8.24 -5.71
N LEU A 175 -2.07 8.59 -6.60
CA LEU A 175 -1.80 9.46 -7.73
C LEU A 175 -1.28 10.82 -7.24
N PHE A 176 -1.97 11.43 -6.27
CA PHE A 176 -1.56 12.69 -5.69
C PHE A 176 -0.15 12.64 -5.08
N ARG A 177 0.15 11.64 -4.24
CA ARG A 177 1.50 11.44 -3.67
C ARG A 177 2.55 11.18 -4.74
N GLY A 178 2.19 10.47 -5.81
CA GLY A 178 3.05 10.26 -6.97
C GLY A 178 3.37 11.57 -7.71
N LEU A 179 2.39 12.45 -7.89
CA LEU A 179 2.59 13.78 -8.47
C LEU A 179 3.47 14.65 -7.58
N VAL A 180 3.31 14.58 -6.25
CA VAL A 180 4.19 15.27 -5.30
C VAL A 180 5.63 14.76 -5.44
N ALA A 181 5.83 13.44 -5.58
CA ALA A 181 7.16 12.85 -5.74
C ALA A 181 7.82 13.19 -7.09
N LEU A 182 7.03 13.47 -8.13
CA LEU A 182 7.49 13.97 -9.43
C LEU A 182 7.71 15.50 -9.45
N ASP A 183 7.73 16.15 -8.28
CA ASP A 183 7.92 17.60 -8.12
C ASP A 183 6.92 18.43 -8.95
N CYS A 184 5.65 17.99 -9.01
CA CYS A 184 4.56 18.71 -9.67
C CYS A 184 4.37 20.13 -9.09
N PRO A 185 4.32 21.19 -9.92
CA PRO A 185 4.31 22.59 -9.45
C PRO A 185 2.96 23.08 -8.89
N ALA A 186 1.98 22.20 -8.66
CA ALA A 186 0.67 22.59 -8.17
C ALA A 186 0.72 23.06 -6.70
N ASP A 187 -0.03 24.11 -6.35
CA ASP A 187 -0.10 24.67 -4.99
C ASP A 187 -0.46 23.63 -3.93
N SER A 188 -1.36 22.70 -4.26
CA SER A 188 -1.74 21.59 -3.37
C SER A 188 -0.57 20.64 -3.08
N CYS A 189 0.27 20.37 -4.08
CA CYS A 189 1.46 19.52 -3.92
C CYS A 189 2.51 20.24 -3.06
N PHE A 190 2.71 21.53 -3.30
CA PHE A 190 3.58 22.37 -2.48
C PHE A 190 3.11 22.41 -1.02
N ASN A 191 1.84 22.74 -0.76
CA ASN A 191 1.33 22.79 0.61
C ASN A 191 1.47 21.44 1.32
N TYR A 192 1.19 20.33 0.62
CA TYR A 192 1.33 18.99 1.19
C TYR A 192 2.78 18.66 1.58
N ILE A 193 3.75 18.93 0.71
CA ILE A 193 5.15 18.56 0.95
C ILE A 193 5.81 19.42 2.04
N TYR A 194 5.29 20.62 2.33
CA TYR A 194 5.82 21.47 3.41
C TYR A 194 5.07 21.31 4.73
N GLN A 195 3.75 21.10 4.68
CA GLN A 195 2.90 21.11 5.89
C GLN A 195 2.57 19.70 6.38
N GLN A 196 2.57 18.70 5.49
CA GLN A 196 2.06 17.36 5.80
C GLN A 196 3.18 16.32 5.77
N GLU A 197 3.91 16.22 4.65
CA GLU A 197 4.96 15.20 4.45
C GLU A 197 6.27 15.81 3.95
N PRO A 198 6.99 16.55 4.81
CA PRO A 198 8.31 17.07 4.50
C PRO A 198 9.37 15.98 4.29
N TYR A 199 9.08 14.74 4.67
CA TYR A 199 9.98 13.60 4.46
C TYR A 199 10.22 13.32 2.98
N LEU A 200 9.29 13.68 2.08
CA LEU A 200 9.49 13.59 0.63
C LEU A 200 10.55 14.56 0.08
N ARG A 201 11.02 15.51 0.89
CA ARG A 201 12.12 16.43 0.57
C ARG A 201 13.45 16.00 1.17
N ASP A 202 13.48 14.88 1.88
CA ASP A 202 14.73 14.34 2.41
C ASP A 202 15.70 14.09 1.24
N PRO A 203 17.00 14.42 1.35
CA PRO A 203 18.01 14.07 0.35
C PRO A 203 18.10 12.57 0.08
N VAL A 204 17.66 11.74 1.03
CA VAL A 204 17.51 10.29 0.89
C VAL A 204 16.42 10.00 -0.16
N ALA A 205 16.72 9.14 -1.14
CA ALA A 205 15.86 8.80 -2.27
C ALA A 205 14.62 7.96 -1.88
N TYR A 206 14.71 7.15 -0.82
CA TYR A 206 13.69 6.19 -0.39
C TYR A 206 12.27 6.75 -0.32
N PRO A 207 11.97 7.86 0.39
CA PRO A 207 10.60 8.37 0.46
C PRO A 207 10.00 8.71 -0.90
N ARG A 208 10.80 9.29 -1.81
CA ARG A 208 10.37 9.62 -3.17
C ARG A 208 10.16 8.35 -3.99
N VAL A 209 11.13 7.44 -3.96
CA VAL A 209 11.07 6.16 -4.67
C VAL A 209 9.88 5.33 -4.20
N GLN A 210 9.59 5.30 -2.90
CA GLN A 210 8.42 4.60 -2.35
C GLN A 210 7.11 5.15 -2.92
N MET A 211 6.98 6.48 -3.09
CA MET A 211 5.80 7.08 -3.71
C MET A 211 5.70 6.79 -5.20
N LEU A 212 6.83 6.75 -5.92
CA LEU A 212 6.85 6.36 -7.34
C LEU A 212 6.52 4.87 -7.53
N VAL A 213 7.04 3.98 -6.67
CA VAL A 213 6.66 2.56 -6.66
C VAL A 213 5.17 2.42 -6.43
N ASN A 214 4.60 3.17 -5.48
CA ASN A 214 3.15 3.18 -5.28
C ASN A 214 2.42 3.67 -6.54
N LEU A 215 2.89 4.75 -7.18
CA LEU A 215 2.29 5.28 -8.40
C LEU A 215 2.32 4.29 -9.58
N PHE A 216 3.46 3.63 -9.82
CA PHE A 216 3.63 2.79 -11.00
C PHE A 216 3.17 1.34 -10.81
N TYR A 217 3.14 0.83 -9.57
CA TYR A 217 2.77 -0.56 -9.31
C TYR A 217 1.48 -0.69 -8.51
N PHE A 218 1.27 0.15 -7.48
CA PHE A 218 0.10 0.00 -6.61
C PHE A 218 -1.15 0.60 -7.27
N LEU A 219 -1.03 1.73 -7.96
CA LEU A 219 -2.17 2.35 -8.64
C LEU A 219 -2.75 1.47 -9.76
N PRO A 220 -1.96 0.88 -10.69
CA PRO A 220 -2.52 -0.07 -11.65
C PRO A 220 -3.12 -1.31 -10.99
N PHE A 221 -2.52 -1.78 -9.90
CA PHE A 221 -3.07 -2.91 -9.14
C PHE A 221 -4.41 -2.57 -8.49
N PHE A 222 -4.61 -1.34 -7.98
CA PHE A 222 -5.92 -0.89 -7.51
C PHE A 222 -6.98 -0.92 -8.61
N CYS A 223 -6.64 -0.54 -9.85
CA CYS A 223 -7.53 -0.66 -11.00
C CYS A 223 -7.89 -2.12 -11.30
N LEU A 224 -6.92 -3.05 -11.19
CA LEU A 224 -7.17 -4.49 -11.34
C LEU A 224 -8.09 -5.02 -10.22
N CYS A 225 -7.85 -4.64 -8.97
CA CYS A 225 -8.73 -5.00 -7.86
C CYS A 225 -10.15 -4.44 -8.03
N LEU A 226 -10.27 -3.21 -8.53
CA LEU A 226 -11.57 -2.62 -8.84
C LEU A 226 -12.30 -3.47 -9.89
N TYR A 227 -11.61 -3.82 -10.97
CA TYR A 227 -12.14 -4.74 -11.99
C TYR A 227 -12.59 -6.08 -11.37
N GLY A 228 -11.76 -6.70 -10.55
CA GLY A 228 -12.07 -8.00 -9.95
C GLY A 228 -13.20 -7.98 -8.91
N LEU A 229 -13.51 -6.85 -8.29
CA LEU A 229 -14.71 -6.68 -7.44
C LEU A 229 -15.99 -6.49 -8.26
N LEU A 230 -15.87 -5.84 -9.42
CA LEU A 230 -16.98 -5.56 -10.32
C LEU A 230 -17.38 -6.79 -11.13
N PHE A 231 -16.42 -7.58 -11.59
CA PHE A 231 -16.64 -8.73 -12.46
C PHE A 231 -16.30 -10.06 -11.76
N PRO A 232 -17.26 -11.01 -11.70
CA PRO A 232 -17.02 -12.32 -11.10
C PRO A 232 -16.04 -13.17 -11.92
N GLY A 233 -15.45 -14.19 -11.28
CA GLY A 233 -14.57 -15.16 -11.95
C GLY A 233 -13.09 -14.80 -12.01
N CYS A 234 -12.66 -13.74 -11.33
CA CYS A 234 -11.25 -13.35 -11.24
C CYS A 234 -10.47 -14.25 -10.27
N THR A 235 -10.08 -15.45 -10.72
CA THR A 235 -9.40 -16.47 -9.89
C THR A 235 -8.05 -16.04 -9.35
N TRP A 236 -7.38 -15.12 -10.04
CA TRP A 236 -6.08 -14.57 -9.64
C TRP A 236 -6.20 -13.60 -8.46
N MET A 237 -7.37 -12.99 -8.25
CA MET A 237 -7.53 -11.87 -7.32
C MET A 237 -7.24 -12.21 -5.86
N PRO A 238 -7.69 -13.35 -5.29
CA PRO A 238 -7.41 -13.68 -3.90
C PRO A 238 -5.92 -13.77 -3.57
N ASP A 239 -5.13 -14.45 -4.40
CA ASP A 239 -3.70 -14.64 -4.15
C ASP A 239 -2.94 -13.32 -4.28
N TRP A 240 -3.23 -12.54 -5.32
CA TRP A 240 -2.60 -11.24 -5.49
C TRP A 240 -3.03 -10.21 -4.44
N ALA A 241 -4.29 -10.23 -4.00
CA ALA A 241 -4.76 -9.36 -2.93
C ALA A 241 -4.01 -9.64 -1.62
N LEU A 242 -3.74 -10.91 -1.30
CA LEU A 242 -2.96 -11.30 -0.14
C LEU A 242 -1.51 -10.81 -0.25
N VAL A 243 -0.89 -11.03 -1.41
CA VAL A 243 0.48 -10.60 -1.71
C VAL A 243 0.63 -9.09 -1.58
N PHE A 244 -0.32 -8.37 -2.17
CA PHE A 244 -0.38 -6.93 -2.14
C PHE A 244 -0.64 -6.39 -0.73
N ALA A 245 -1.47 -7.05 0.07
CA ALA A 245 -1.68 -6.69 1.46
C ALA A 245 -0.37 -6.72 2.27
N GLY A 246 0.46 -7.74 2.09
CA GLY A 246 1.80 -7.77 2.69
C GLY A 246 2.68 -6.62 2.24
N ALA A 247 2.71 -6.34 0.94
CA ALA A 247 3.49 -5.24 0.36
C ALA A 247 3.09 -3.87 0.93
N VAL A 248 1.79 -3.56 0.99
CA VAL A 248 1.32 -2.26 1.51
C VAL A 248 1.59 -2.14 3.01
N ALA A 249 1.36 -3.20 3.79
CA ALA A 249 1.61 -3.15 5.23
C ALA A 249 3.07 -2.81 5.55
N GLN A 250 4.01 -3.45 4.86
CA GLN A 250 5.44 -3.19 5.01
C GLN A 250 5.80 -1.77 4.51
N ALA A 251 5.33 -1.39 3.32
CA ALA A 251 5.62 -0.09 2.72
C ALA A 251 5.19 1.06 3.65
N GLN A 252 3.97 0.96 4.21
CA GLN A 252 3.46 1.98 5.12
C GLN A 252 4.17 1.96 6.47
N PHE A 253 4.53 0.79 7.01
CA PHE A 253 5.29 0.72 8.26
C PHE A 253 6.66 1.40 8.13
N SER A 254 7.40 1.10 7.07
CA SER A 254 8.72 1.68 6.82
C SER A 254 8.63 3.18 6.52
N HIS A 255 7.66 3.62 5.71
CA HIS A 255 7.43 5.04 5.42
C HIS A 255 7.07 5.84 6.68
N VAL A 256 6.09 5.37 7.46
CA VAL A 256 5.66 6.04 8.70
C VAL A 256 6.79 6.03 9.74
N GLY A 257 7.45 4.87 9.91
CA GLY A 257 8.54 4.71 10.86
C GLY A 257 9.67 5.68 10.58
N SER A 258 10.14 5.75 9.33
CA SER A 258 11.20 6.66 8.91
C SER A 258 10.79 8.14 8.94
N SER A 259 9.56 8.48 8.54
CA SER A 259 9.04 9.86 8.60
C SER A 259 9.01 10.47 10.02
N LEU A 260 8.89 9.62 11.03
CA LEU A 260 8.82 10.00 12.45
C LEU A 260 10.12 9.71 13.21
N HIS A 261 11.08 9.02 12.59
CA HIS A 261 12.27 8.56 13.28
C HIS A 261 13.20 9.72 13.65
N ARG A 262 13.90 9.60 14.78
CA ARG A 262 14.84 10.64 15.26
C ARG A 262 16.07 10.82 14.37
N ARG A 263 16.45 9.77 13.63
CA ARG A 263 17.58 9.82 12.68
C ARG A 263 17.26 10.65 11.42
N THR A 264 15.99 10.78 11.08
CA THR A 264 15.54 11.66 9.99
C THR A 264 15.78 13.11 10.41
N PRO A 265 16.42 13.95 9.57
CA PRO A 265 16.71 15.33 9.94
C PRO A 265 15.43 16.10 10.32
N TYR A 266 15.53 16.99 11.31
CA TYR A 266 14.38 17.72 11.84
C TYR A 266 13.55 18.45 10.77
N PRO A 267 14.14 19.12 9.75
CA PRO A 267 13.37 19.79 8.70
C PRO A 267 12.52 18.86 7.82
N TYR A 268 12.85 17.58 7.78
CA TYR A 268 12.17 16.55 6.96
C TYR A 268 11.26 15.64 7.78
N ARG A 269 11.31 15.73 9.12
CA ARG A 269 10.39 14.98 9.97
C ARG A 269 8.97 15.50 9.86
N THR A 270 8.00 14.60 9.97
CA THR A 270 6.58 14.99 10.00
C THR A 270 6.33 15.94 11.17
N PRO A 271 5.76 17.13 10.96
CA PRO A 271 5.54 18.10 12.02
C PRO A 271 4.47 17.60 12.99
N GLU A 272 4.62 17.92 14.29
CA GLU A 272 3.75 17.41 15.36
C GLU A 272 2.27 17.72 15.12
N GLY A 273 1.98 18.91 14.57
CA GLY A 273 0.61 19.31 14.21
C GLY A 273 -0.03 18.45 13.10
N ALA A 274 0.77 17.75 12.30
CA ALA A 274 0.31 16.90 11.20
C ALA A 274 0.40 15.39 11.50
N TRP A 275 0.85 14.98 12.69
CA TRP A 275 1.03 13.55 13.02
C TRP A 275 -0.25 12.74 12.88
N TRP A 276 -1.36 13.23 13.44
CA TRP A 276 -2.63 12.51 13.39
C TRP A 276 -3.19 12.34 11.97
N PRO A 277 -3.32 13.41 11.14
CA PRO A 277 -3.77 13.22 9.77
C PRO A 277 -2.81 12.34 8.96
N PHE A 278 -1.50 12.45 9.19
CA PHE A 278 -0.50 11.58 8.56
C PHE A 278 -0.68 10.10 8.97
N LEU A 279 -0.72 9.80 10.26
CA LEU A 279 -0.89 8.44 10.78
C LEU A 279 -2.23 7.83 10.35
N LEU A 280 -3.30 8.62 10.38
CA LEU A 280 -4.62 8.17 9.96
C LEU A 280 -4.65 7.86 8.46
N ALA A 281 -4.11 8.75 7.62
CA ALA A 281 -4.06 8.53 6.17
C ALA A 281 -3.26 7.26 5.83
N ASN A 282 -2.05 7.10 6.38
CA ASN A 282 -1.23 5.91 6.13
C ASN A 282 -1.83 4.65 6.77
N GLY A 283 -2.49 4.77 7.93
CA GLY A 283 -3.17 3.65 8.60
C GLY A 283 -4.38 3.15 7.79
N VAL A 284 -5.23 4.04 7.29
CA VAL A 284 -6.34 3.70 6.39
C VAL A 284 -5.81 3.11 5.08
N TYR A 285 -4.73 3.70 4.53
CA TYR A 285 -4.08 3.18 3.33
C TYR A 285 -3.52 1.77 3.54
N ALA A 286 -2.94 1.47 4.70
CA ALA A 286 -2.46 0.13 5.05
C ALA A 286 -3.58 -0.88 5.31
N LEU A 287 -4.71 -0.44 5.88
CA LEU A 287 -5.80 -1.31 6.30
C LEU A 287 -6.62 -1.85 5.11
N GLY A 288 -6.89 -1.03 4.10
CA GLY A 288 -7.78 -1.42 3.01
C GLY A 288 -7.36 -2.67 2.22
N PRO A 289 -6.08 -2.87 1.86
CA PRO A 289 -5.62 -4.10 1.21
C PRO A 289 -5.77 -5.33 2.10
N GLN A 290 -5.67 -5.18 3.43
CA GLN A 290 -5.93 -6.28 4.37
C GLN A 290 -7.42 -6.67 4.37
N LEU A 291 -8.31 -5.68 4.34
CA LEU A 291 -9.75 -5.91 4.24
C LEU A 291 -10.13 -6.54 2.89
N LEU A 292 -9.43 -6.17 1.81
CA LEU A 292 -9.59 -6.78 0.50
C LEU A 292 -9.16 -8.25 0.52
N ALA A 293 -7.97 -8.55 1.05
CA ALA A 293 -7.50 -9.93 1.22
C ALA A 293 -8.47 -10.74 2.09
N TYR A 294 -8.89 -10.18 3.22
CA TYR A 294 -9.90 -10.75 4.11
C TYR A 294 -11.20 -11.09 3.37
N ARG A 295 -11.70 -10.16 2.53
CA ARG A 295 -12.90 -10.38 1.71
C ARG A 295 -12.73 -11.52 0.71
N CYS A 296 -11.57 -11.59 0.04
CA CYS A 296 -11.27 -12.64 -0.91
C CYS A 296 -11.25 -14.02 -0.23
N LEU A 297 -10.69 -14.10 0.97
CA LEU A 297 -10.53 -15.34 1.74
C LEU A 297 -11.84 -15.79 2.41
N ARG A 298 -12.64 -14.85 2.94
CA ARG A 298 -13.90 -15.15 3.63
C ARG A 298 -14.99 -15.63 2.68
N SER A 299 -15.00 -15.16 1.43
CA SER A 299 -16.05 -15.49 0.45
C SER A 299 -15.45 -15.65 -0.94
N PRO A 300 -14.68 -16.73 -1.16
CA PRO A 300 -13.95 -16.93 -2.41
C PRO A 300 -14.86 -17.29 -3.60
N GLY A 301 -16.09 -17.74 -3.34
CA GLY A 301 -17.02 -18.20 -4.37
C GLY A 301 -17.32 -17.18 -5.47
N PHE A 302 -17.22 -15.87 -5.18
CA PHE A 302 -17.37 -14.83 -6.21
C PHE A 302 -16.24 -14.85 -7.26
N PHE A 303 -15.03 -15.21 -6.83
CA PHE A 303 -13.81 -15.20 -7.65
C PHE A 303 -13.53 -16.54 -8.34
N CYS A 304 -14.26 -17.60 -7.97
CA CYS A 304 -14.14 -18.91 -8.59
C CYS A 304 -14.56 -18.90 -10.07
N PRO A 305 -14.05 -19.84 -10.89
CA PRO A 305 -14.51 -20.00 -12.26
C PRO A 305 -16.04 -20.16 -12.31
N PRO A 306 -16.71 -19.64 -13.34
CA PRO A 306 -18.14 -19.86 -13.50
C PRO A 306 -18.43 -21.36 -13.55
N ALA A 307 -19.53 -21.76 -12.93
CA ALA A 307 -20.02 -23.12 -13.00
C ALA A 307 -20.15 -23.56 -14.47
N ARG A 308 -19.33 -24.51 -14.92
CA ARG A 308 -19.67 -25.26 -16.13
C ARG A 308 -20.94 -26.04 -15.78
N GLN A 309 -22.07 -25.63 -16.34
CA GLN A 309 -23.21 -26.54 -16.43
C GLN A 309 -22.72 -27.73 -17.25
N ASP A 310 -22.72 -28.92 -16.67
CA ASP A 310 -22.38 -30.16 -17.36
C ASP A 310 -23.22 -30.28 -18.63
N ALA A 311 -22.62 -29.94 -19.77
CA ALA A 311 -23.15 -30.24 -21.09
C ALA A 311 -22.92 -31.72 -21.46
N ASP A 312 -23.00 -32.62 -20.47
CA ASP A 312 -22.77 -34.06 -20.64
C ASP A 312 -23.91 -34.93 -20.09
N LYS A 313 -25.12 -34.38 -20.00
CA LYS A 313 -26.37 -35.14 -19.84
C LYS A 313 -27.17 -35.28 -21.15
N LYS A 314 -26.49 -35.32 -22.30
CA LYS A 314 -27.15 -35.53 -23.60
C LYS A 314 -26.70 -36.75 -24.38
N HIS A 315 -25.88 -37.63 -23.82
CA HIS A 315 -25.60 -38.96 -24.38
C HIS A 315 -25.84 -40.02 -23.31
N GLN A 316 -27.10 -40.25 -22.96
CA GLN A 316 -27.55 -41.48 -22.32
C GLN A 316 -28.93 -41.84 -22.83
#